data_AF-A0A673I5G1-F1
#
_entry.id   AF-A0A673I5G1-F1
#
_cell.length_a   1.000
_cell.length_b   1.000
_cell.length_c   1.000
_cell.angle_alpha   90.00
_cell.angle_beta   90.00
_cell.angle_gamma   90.00
#
_symmetry.space_group_name_H-M   'P 1'
#
loop_
_entity.id
_entity.type
_entity.pdbx_description
1 polymer ?
#
loop_
_entity_poly.entity_id
_entity_poly.type
_entity_poly.pdbx_seq_one_letter_code
_entity_poly.pdbx_strand_id
1 'polypeptide(L)'
;MRRRVWGLCQGVSTAVLYGSLALFISILHNVFLLYYVETFVSVYKIDKMSFWLGETVFLIWNSLNDPLFGWLSDRSFLSSPQSGSQITSPEVVLKRLQALSRSGPLFALSFLAFWVAWTWPGLQFLICLCLYDGFLTVVDLNHNALLADLAVSAHDRTRLNFHSSLFSAMGSLSVFLSYSFWNKENFYSFRLFCVTLATLSMLGFFVVSRLLRHRFQNKVQPCKNESQALTDKITGFVKIANNLGLENLSSALSFVCFYYCIALFDSLHSNRVFTEGTCKLLNLVITDLVDEDFVLNRRQQAASALLFGMVALVTKPGQTFAPLIGTWLLCLYTGYDIFERNSMAEAPIAAPAVPVPLRQGCFYLLVFVPISCALLQLLTWSRFTLHGRRLQNIKTLRQGAQHSHLIDVKAI
;
A
#
# COMPACT_ATOMS: atom_id res chain seq x y z
N MET A 1 -5.99 23.29 26.54
CA MET A 1 -4.97 22.53 25.75
C MET A 1 -5.53 21.92 24.45
N ARG A 2 -6.68 21.22 24.46
CA ARG A 2 -7.28 20.53 23.28
C ARG A 2 -7.60 21.43 22.06
N ARG A 3 -7.97 22.70 22.27
CA ARG A 3 -8.21 23.68 21.17
C ARG A 3 -6.91 24.21 20.53
N ARG A 4 -5.78 24.22 21.26
CA ARG A 4 -4.51 24.79 20.78
C ARG A 4 -3.75 23.84 19.84
N VAL A 5 -3.77 22.53 20.14
CA VAL A 5 -3.22 21.48 19.27
C VAL A 5 -4.00 21.41 17.94
N TRP A 6 -5.31 21.63 17.99
CA TRP A 6 -6.16 21.63 16.79
C TRP A 6 -5.89 22.81 15.85
N GLY A 7 -5.53 23.98 16.39
CA GLY A 7 -5.14 25.15 15.61
C GLY A 7 -3.84 24.95 14.83
N LEU A 8 -2.84 24.29 15.42
CA LEU A 8 -1.58 23.93 14.73
C LEU A 8 -1.82 22.96 13.56
N CYS A 9 -2.77 22.03 13.71
CA CYS A 9 -3.10 21.06 12.65
C CYS A 9 -4.02 21.62 11.54
N GLN A 10 -4.48 22.88 11.60
CA GLN A 10 -5.29 23.50 10.54
C GLN A 10 -4.47 23.98 9.33
N GLY A 11 -3.15 24.17 9.47
CA GLY A 11 -2.26 24.55 8.36
C GLY A 11 -1.79 23.39 7.46
N VAL A 12 -1.96 22.14 7.89
CA VAL A 12 -1.42 20.97 7.17
C VAL A 12 -2.27 20.64 5.93
N SER A 13 -1.64 20.36 4.79
CA SER A 13 -2.34 19.98 3.55
C SER A 13 -3.02 18.61 3.65
N THR A 14 -4.15 18.41 2.96
CA THR A 14 -4.83 17.11 2.88
C THR A 14 -3.94 16.03 2.27
N ALA A 15 -3.03 16.40 1.36
CA ALA A 15 -2.07 15.47 0.76
C ALA A 15 -1.07 14.93 1.80
N VAL A 16 -0.65 15.78 2.74
CA VAL A 16 0.28 15.39 3.82
C VAL A 16 -0.42 14.48 4.82
N LEU A 17 -1.67 14.80 5.20
CA LEU A 17 -2.46 13.95 6.09
C LEU A 17 -2.83 12.60 5.45
N TYR A 18 -3.10 12.58 4.15
CA TYR A 18 -3.28 11.32 3.42
C TYR A 18 -1.98 10.51 3.41
N GLY A 19 -0.86 11.14 3.05
CA GLY A 19 0.43 10.46 2.97
C GLY A 19 0.93 9.94 4.32
N SER A 20 0.65 10.62 5.42
CA SER A 20 1.05 10.15 6.76
C SER A 20 0.38 8.84 7.18
N LEU A 21 -0.79 8.49 6.61
CA LEU A 21 -1.39 7.16 6.82
C LEU A 21 -0.47 6.05 6.29
N ALA A 22 0.19 6.27 5.15
CA ALA A 22 1.13 5.32 4.58
C ALA A 22 2.39 5.14 5.44
N LEU A 23 2.82 6.18 6.17
CA LEU A 23 3.90 6.05 7.16
C LEU A 23 3.52 5.08 8.28
N PHE A 24 2.30 5.17 8.83
CA PHE A 24 1.86 4.29 9.93
C PHE A 24 1.67 2.84 9.49
N ILE A 25 1.29 2.59 8.22
CA ILE A 25 1.30 1.26 7.61
C ILE A 25 2.75 0.77 7.50
N SER A 26 3.61 1.56 6.86
CA SER A 26 4.99 1.20 6.52
C SER A 26 5.85 0.90 7.76
N ILE A 27 5.71 1.67 8.85
CA ILE A 27 6.46 1.46 10.10
C ILE A 27 6.22 0.06 10.68
N LEU A 28 4.97 -0.43 10.68
CA LEU A 28 4.66 -1.74 11.21
C LEU A 28 4.96 -2.84 10.19
N HIS A 29 4.56 -2.62 8.93
CA HIS A 29 4.65 -3.62 7.88
C HIS A 29 6.09 -4.04 7.58
N ASN A 30 7.03 -3.09 7.52
CA ASN A 30 8.42 -3.42 7.23
C ASN A 30 9.10 -4.22 8.35
N VAL A 31 8.80 -3.89 9.61
CA VAL A 31 9.30 -4.66 10.77
C VAL A 31 8.66 -6.04 10.80
N PHE A 32 7.36 -6.14 10.54
CA PHE A 32 6.68 -7.43 10.41
C PHE A 32 7.38 -8.30 9.38
N LEU A 33 7.52 -7.84 8.13
CA LEU A 33 8.10 -8.61 7.02
C LEU A 33 9.49 -9.17 7.33
N LEU A 34 10.31 -8.42 8.08
CA LEU A 34 11.68 -8.81 8.35
C LEU A 34 11.80 -9.83 9.50
N TYR A 35 11.02 -9.68 10.57
CA TYR A 35 11.24 -10.44 11.81
C TYR A 35 10.21 -11.53 12.10
N TYR A 36 9.06 -11.57 11.42
CA TYR A 36 8.01 -12.53 11.79
C TYR A 36 8.49 -13.99 11.64
N VAL A 37 9.06 -14.37 10.49
CA VAL A 37 9.57 -15.73 10.27
C VAL A 37 10.68 -16.05 11.28
N GLU A 38 11.64 -15.13 11.42
CA GLU A 38 12.78 -15.35 12.32
C GLU A 38 12.33 -15.53 13.77
N THR A 39 11.31 -14.80 14.22
CA THR A 39 10.73 -14.94 15.56
C THR A 39 10.10 -16.32 15.75
N PHE A 40 9.26 -16.77 14.81
CA PHE A 40 8.57 -18.06 14.94
C PHE A 40 9.52 -19.25 14.82
N VAL A 41 10.53 -19.17 13.96
CA VAL A 41 11.52 -20.22 13.74
C VAL A 41 12.58 -20.23 14.86
N SER A 42 13.17 -19.08 15.18
CA SER A 42 14.33 -19.02 16.09
C SER A 42 13.95 -18.87 17.56
N VAL A 43 12.91 -18.10 17.87
CA VAL A 43 12.50 -17.81 19.25
C VAL A 43 11.44 -18.82 19.73
N TYR A 44 10.36 -18.99 18.97
CA TYR A 44 9.27 -19.91 19.35
C TYR A 44 9.47 -21.36 18.92
N LYS A 45 10.48 -21.64 18.09
CA LYS A 45 10.86 -22.99 17.63
C LYS A 45 9.67 -23.77 17.07
N ILE A 46 8.95 -23.15 16.14
CA ILE A 46 7.85 -23.81 15.41
C ILE A 46 8.36 -25.05 14.67
N ASP A 47 7.56 -26.11 14.66
CA ASP A 47 7.86 -27.30 13.87
C ASP A 47 7.65 -27.05 12.37
N LYS A 48 8.37 -27.81 11.54
CA LYS A 48 8.33 -27.65 10.07
C LYS A 48 6.92 -27.84 9.51
N MET A 49 6.17 -28.83 10.00
CA MET A 49 4.86 -29.17 9.44
C MET A 49 3.83 -28.07 9.71
N SER A 50 3.79 -27.55 10.94
CA SER A 50 2.92 -26.43 11.31
C SER A 50 3.27 -25.15 10.56
N PHE A 51 4.56 -24.91 10.30
CA PHE A 51 5.00 -23.77 9.49
C PHE A 51 4.48 -23.86 8.04
N TRP A 52 4.71 -24.99 7.36
CA TRP A 52 4.24 -25.20 5.98
C TRP A 52 2.72 -25.19 5.86
N LEU A 53 2.01 -25.81 6.83
CA LEU A 53 0.56 -25.76 6.89
C LEU A 53 0.06 -24.33 7.08
N GLY A 54 0.69 -23.57 7.98
CA GLY A 54 0.36 -22.16 8.23
C GLY A 54 0.52 -21.29 6.98
N GLU A 55 1.65 -21.42 6.28
CA GLU A 55 1.93 -20.69 5.04
C GLU A 55 0.96 -21.08 3.90
N THR A 56 0.59 -22.36 3.80
CA THR A 56 -0.36 -22.83 2.79
C THR A 56 -1.75 -22.28 3.03
N VAL A 57 -2.23 -22.33 4.29
CA VAL A 57 -3.53 -21.74 4.65
C VAL A 57 -3.49 -20.22 4.49
N PHE A 58 -2.37 -19.59 4.85
CA PHE A 58 -2.16 -18.17 4.64
C PHE A 58 -2.22 -17.79 3.15
N LEU A 59 -1.61 -18.56 2.24
CA LEU A 59 -1.70 -18.32 0.80
C LEU A 59 -3.14 -18.30 0.30
N ILE A 60 -3.95 -19.26 0.75
CA ILE A 60 -5.38 -19.35 0.41
C ILE A 60 -6.13 -18.15 0.98
N TRP A 61 -5.91 -17.86 2.27
CA TRP A 61 -6.51 -16.71 2.94
C TRP A 61 -6.17 -15.41 2.20
N ASN A 62 -4.89 -15.13 2.01
CA ASN A 62 -4.34 -13.94 1.36
C ASN A 62 -4.88 -13.74 -0.05
N SER A 63 -5.20 -14.82 -0.79
CA SER A 63 -5.78 -14.70 -2.15
C SER A 63 -7.28 -14.40 -2.15
N LEU A 64 -8.02 -14.86 -1.11
CA LEU A 64 -9.46 -14.68 -0.98
C LEU A 64 -9.82 -13.39 -0.22
N ASN A 65 -8.93 -12.95 0.66
CA ASN A 65 -9.11 -11.86 1.58
C ASN A 65 -9.36 -10.51 0.87
N ASP A 66 -8.56 -10.19 -0.15
CA ASP A 66 -8.69 -8.94 -0.90
C ASP A 66 -10.00 -8.77 -1.66
N PRO A 67 -10.46 -9.74 -2.49
CA PRO A 67 -11.75 -9.59 -3.16
C PRO A 67 -12.90 -9.61 -2.16
N LEU A 68 -12.80 -10.39 -1.07
CA LEU A 68 -13.84 -10.46 -0.04
C LEU A 68 -13.99 -9.14 0.72
N PHE A 69 -12.89 -8.54 1.18
CA PHE A 69 -12.94 -7.24 1.85
C PHE A 69 -13.18 -6.07 0.89
N GLY A 70 -12.72 -6.17 -0.35
CA GLY A 70 -13.08 -5.24 -1.42
C GLY A 70 -14.59 -5.22 -1.65
N TRP A 71 -15.20 -6.40 -1.78
CA TRP A 71 -16.64 -6.53 -1.88
C TRP A 71 -17.36 -6.09 -0.60
N LEU A 72 -16.90 -6.45 0.61
CA LEU A 72 -17.56 -6.06 1.86
C LEU A 72 -17.54 -4.54 2.07
N SER A 73 -16.42 -3.90 1.74
CA SER A 73 -16.32 -2.44 1.72
C SER A 73 -17.37 -1.86 0.78
N ASP A 74 -17.45 -2.38 -0.45
CA ASP A 74 -18.26 -1.79 -1.51
C ASP A 74 -19.74 -2.21 -1.49
N ARG A 75 -20.07 -3.37 -0.92
CA ARG A 75 -21.43 -3.91 -0.75
C ARG A 75 -22.31 -2.95 0.03
N SER A 76 -21.72 -2.31 1.02
CA SER A 76 -22.40 -1.32 1.85
C SER A 76 -22.84 -0.07 1.07
N PHE A 77 -22.35 0.11 -0.16
CA PHE A 77 -22.78 1.13 -1.12
C PHE A 77 -23.67 0.53 -2.24
N LEU A 78 -23.36 -0.69 -2.70
CA LEU A 78 -24.10 -1.40 -3.75
C LEU A 78 -25.47 -1.96 -3.29
N SER A 79 -25.64 -2.27 -2.01
CA SER A 79 -26.86 -2.87 -1.43
C SER A 79 -27.84 -1.86 -0.84
N SER A 80 -27.77 -0.58 -1.23
CA SER A 80 -28.78 0.43 -0.87
C SER A 80 -29.75 0.71 -2.04
N PRO A 81 -30.62 -0.23 -2.46
CA PRO A 81 -31.78 0.10 -3.26
C PRO A 81 -32.93 0.45 -2.32
N GLN A 82 -33.11 1.73 -1.97
CA GLN A 82 -34.42 2.39 -1.79
C GLN A 82 -34.32 3.77 -1.10
N SER A 83 -35.06 4.71 -1.69
CA SER A 83 -35.49 6.02 -1.18
C SER A 83 -34.54 7.21 -1.35
N GLY A 84 -34.58 7.82 -2.55
CA GLY A 84 -34.75 9.27 -2.73
C GLY A 84 -33.63 10.23 -2.32
N SER A 85 -32.59 9.81 -1.60
CA SER A 85 -31.42 10.65 -1.30
C SER A 85 -30.15 9.92 -1.73
N GLN A 86 -29.73 10.20 -2.96
CA GLN A 86 -28.54 9.61 -3.57
C GLN A 86 -27.28 9.97 -2.76
N ILE A 87 -26.54 8.94 -2.34
CA ILE A 87 -25.34 9.01 -1.49
C ILE A 87 -24.27 9.84 -2.21
N THR A 88 -23.92 10.99 -1.63
CA THR A 88 -22.96 11.94 -2.19
C THR A 88 -21.52 11.44 -2.01
N SER A 89 -20.62 11.70 -2.98
CA SER A 89 -19.17 11.39 -2.89
C SER A 89 -18.49 11.68 -1.53
N PRO A 90 -18.84 12.73 -0.77
CA PRO A 90 -18.37 12.93 0.60
C PRO A 90 -18.77 11.83 1.60
N GLU A 91 -19.94 11.20 1.46
CA GLU A 91 -20.39 10.13 2.37
C GLU A 91 -19.55 8.86 2.21
N VAL A 92 -19.14 8.55 0.97
CA VAL A 92 -18.22 7.46 0.67
C VAL A 92 -16.86 7.69 1.33
N VAL A 93 -16.30 8.90 1.15
CA VAL A 93 -15.03 9.29 1.77
C VAL A 93 -15.11 9.23 3.29
N LEU A 94 -16.21 9.71 3.90
CA LEU A 94 -16.41 9.66 5.34
C LEU A 94 -16.53 8.23 5.87
N LYS A 95 -17.22 7.34 5.15
CA LYS A 95 -17.36 5.93 5.52
C LYS A 95 -16.03 5.19 5.42
N ARG A 96 -15.22 5.45 4.38
CA ARG A 96 -13.86 4.90 4.24
C ARG A 96 -12.92 5.42 5.32
N LEU A 97 -13.00 6.71 5.66
CA LEU A 97 -12.24 7.28 6.77
C LEU A 97 -12.67 6.70 8.13
N GLN A 98 -13.95 6.40 8.30
CA GLN A 98 -14.45 5.74 9.49
C GLN A 98 -13.96 4.29 9.57
N ALA A 99 -13.99 3.55 8.45
CA ALA A 99 -13.41 2.22 8.35
C ALA A 99 -11.92 2.25 8.71
N LEU A 100 -11.15 3.16 8.11
CA LEU A 100 -9.73 3.33 8.39
C LEU A 100 -9.44 3.67 9.85
N SER A 101 -10.27 4.54 10.47
CA SER A 101 -10.12 4.90 11.88
C SER A 101 -10.39 3.74 12.85
N ARG A 102 -11.21 2.76 12.44
CA ARG A 102 -11.53 1.56 13.24
C ARG A 102 -10.54 0.43 12.97
N SER A 103 -10.18 0.22 11.71
CA SER A 103 -9.28 -0.85 11.29
C SER A 103 -7.81 -0.56 11.59
N GLY A 104 -7.37 0.70 11.57
CA GLY A 104 -5.98 1.07 11.87
C GLY A 104 -5.51 0.63 13.28
N PRO A 105 -6.26 0.92 14.35
CA PRO A 105 -5.96 0.39 15.68
C PRO A 105 -5.98 -1.14 15.77
N LEU A 106 -6.90 -1.80 15.08
CA LEU A 106 -7.00 -3.26 15.06
C LEU A 106 -5.79 -3.88 14.35
N PHE A 107 -5.32 -3.27 13.25
CA PHE A 107 -4.08 -3.63 12.57
C PHE A 107 -2.87 -3.50 13.50
N ALA A 108 -2.74 -2.39 14.24
CA ALA A 108 -1.66 -2.22 15.21
C ALA A 108 -1.74 -3.24 16.37
N LEU A 109 -2.93 -3.59 16.83
CA LEU A 109 -3.12 -4.63 17.86
C LEU A 109 -2.76 -6.02 17.32
N SER A 110 -3.13 -6.34 16.08
CA SER A 110 -2.76 -7.61 15.46
C SER A 110 -1.25 -7.77 15.30
N PHE A 111 -0.53 -6.69 15.04
CA PHE A 111 0.92 -6.68 15.00
C PHE A 111 1.53 -7.08 16.36
N LEU A 112 0.93 -6.66 17.48
CA LEU A 112 1.43 -7.00 18.81
C LEU A 112 1.27 -8.48 19.16
N ALA A 113 0.31 -9.17 18.54
CA ALA A 113 0.04 -10.59 18.80
C ALA A 113 1.19 -11.52 18.36
N PHE A 114 2.09 -11.08 17.48
CA PHE A 114 3.27 -11.86 17.09
C PHE A 114 4.33 -11.91 18.20
N TRP A 115 4.45 -10.83 18.97
CA TRP A 115 5.62 -10.62 19.84
C TRP A 115 5.45 -11.22 21.24
N VAL A 116 4.27 -11.70 21.59
CA VAL A 116 4.01 -12.37 22.88
C VAL A 116 3.58 -13.81 22.59
N ALA A 117 4.17 -14.79 23.30
CA ALA A 117 3.73 -16.17 23.20
C ALA A 117 2.48 -16.38 24.06
N TRP A 118 1.35 -16.70 23.44
CA TRP A 118 0.05 -16.87 24.12
C TRP A 118 -0.62 -18.21 23.83
N THR A 119 -0.24 -18.90 22.76
CA THR A 119 -0.74 -20.25 22.44
C THR A 119 0.35 -21.12 21.77
N TRP A 120 -0.02 -22.32 21.34
CA TRP A 120 0.85 -23.23 20.59
C TRP A 120 1.46 -22.52 19.37
N PRO A 121 2.79 -22.62 19.13
CA PRO A 121 3.47 -21.83 18.10
C PRO A 121 2.84 -21.92 16.71
N GLY A 122 2.39 -23.10 16.27
CA GLY A 122 1.71 -23.28 14.98
C GLY A 122 0.34 -22.61 14.88
N LEU A 123 -0.48 -22.74 15.92
CA LEU A 123 -1.79 -22.09 15.97
C LEU A 123 -1.65 -20.57 16.10
N GLN A 124 -0.70 -20.13 16.94
CA GLN A 124 -0.37 -18.72 17.10
C GLN A 124 0.07 -18.12 15.76
N PHE A 125 0.95 -18.82 15.04
CA PHE A 125 1.45 -18.41 13.73
C PHE A 125 0.30 -18.22 12.75
N LEU A 126 -0.55 -19.23 12.59
CA LEU A 126 -1.69 -19.19 11.68
C LEU A 126 -2.66 -18.05 12.00
N ILE A 127 -3.10 -17.96 13.27
CA ILE A 127 -4.08 -16.96 13.70
C ILE A 127 -3.51 -15.55 13.53
N CYS A 128 -2.28 -15.31 14.01
CA CYS A 128 -1.66 -13.99 13.89
C CYS A 128 -1.47 -13.59 12.43
N LEU A 129 -1.03 -14.52 11.57
CA LEU A 129 -0.77 -14.23 10.16
C LEU A 129 -2.05 -13.91 9.40
N CYS A 130 -3.11 -14.71 9.54
CA CYS A 130 -4.41 -14.45 8.91
C CYS A 130 -5.06 -13.17 9.45
N LEU A 131 -5.01 -12.94 10.76
CA LEU A 131 -5.67 -11.78 11.39
C LEU A 131 -4.94 -10.48 11.04
N TYR A 132 -3.61 -10.50 11.03
CA TYR A 132 -2.79 -9.36 10.63
C TYR A 132 -2.96 -9.02 9.15
N ASP A 133 -2.85 -10.00 8.26
CA ASP A 133 -3.09 -9.80 6.83
C ASP A 133 -4.54 -9.38 6.54
N GLY A 134 -5.49 -9.93 7.30
CA GLY A 134 -6.88 -9.51 7.34
C GLY A 134 -7.02 -8.00 7.52
N PHE A 135 -6.50 -7.48 8.64
CA PHE A 135 -6.58 -6.05 8.93
C PHE A 135 -5.71 -5.19 8.02
N LEU A 136 -4.54 -5.67 7.62
CA LEU A 136 -3.67 -5.00 6.65
C LEU A 136 -4.41 -4.79 5.33
N THR A 137 -5.04 -5.84 4.80
CA THR A 137 -5.83 -5.79 3.56
C THR A 137 -6.99 -4.81 3.67
N VAL A 138 -7.73 -4.80 4.79
CA VAL A 138 -8.80 -3.80 5.01
C VAL A 138 -8.24 -2.37 5.02
N VAL A 139 -7.10 -2.14 5.67
CA VAL A 139 -6.46 -0.82 5.75
C VAL A 139 -5.95 -0.38 4.37
N ASP A 140 -5.26 -1.25 3.64
CA ASP A 140 -4.66 -0.97 2.34
C ASP A 140 -5.72 -0.73 1.26
N LEU A 141 -6.76 -1.57 1.20
CA LEU A 141 -7.87 -1.37 0.25
C LEU A 141 -8.57 -0.03 0.51
N ASN A 142 -8.82 0.32 1.77
CA ASN A 142 -9.44 1.61 2.10
C ASN A 142 -8.51 2.80 1.86
N HIS A 143 -7.20 2.67 2.09
CA HIS A 143 -6.21 3.72 1.80
C HIS A 143 -6.12 3.97 0.29
N ASN A 144 -5.97 2.92 -0.52
CA ASN A 144 -5.88 3.01 -1.98
C ASN A 144 -7.19 3.49 -2.61
N ALA A 145 -8.35 3.03 -2.13
CA ALA A 145 -9.65 3.53 -2.59
C ALA A 145 -9.84 5.01 -2.23
N LEU A 146 -9.39 5.44 -1.05
CA LEU A 146 -9.44 6.84 -0.63
C LEU A 146 -8.62 7.75 -1.56
N LEU A 147 -7.49 7.29 -2.13
CA LEU A 147 -6.75 8.06 -3.15
C LEU A 147 -7.62 8.38 -4.37
N ALA A 148 -8.34 7.37 -4.87
CA ALA A 148 -9.20 7.51 -6.03
C ALA A 148 -10.39 8.44 -5.75
N ASP A 149 -10.94 8.36 -4.54
CA ASP A 149 -12.08 9.18 -4.11
C ASP A 149 -11.70 10.64 -3.80
N LEU A 150 -10.48 10.90 -3.32
CA LEU A 150 -9.99 12.24 -2.99
C LEU A 150 -9.49 13.03 -4.20
N ALA A 151 -9.00 12.35 -5.24
CA ALA A 151 -8.30 13.00 -6.35
C ALA A 151 -9.01 12.76 -7.68
N VAL A 152 -9.84 13.74 -8.06
CA VAL A 152 -10.57 13.78 -9.34
C VAL A 152 -9.64 14.16 -10.50
N SER A 153 -8.60 14.96 -10.24
CA SER A 153 -7.60 15.39 -11.22
C SER A 153 -6.32 14.53 -11.17
N ALA A 154 -5.71 14.29 -12.33
CA ALA A 154 -4.43 13.57 -12.44
C ALA A 154 -3.31 14.25 -11.65
N HIS A 155 -3.25 15.59 -11.65
CA HIS A 155 -2.25 16.34 -10.89
C HIS A 155 -2.39 16.13 -9.38
N ASP A 156 -3.62 16.13 -8.86
CA ASP A 156 -3.87 15.87 -7.45
C ASP A 156 -3.56 14.42 -7.06
N ARG A 157 -3.87 13.44 -7.93
CA ARG A 157 -3.51 12.02 -7.73
C ARG A 157 -2.00 11.87 -7.56
N THR A 158 -1.21 12.48 -8.46
CA THR A 158 0.26 12.44 -8.38
C THR A 158 0.76 13.10 -7.11
N ARG A 159 0.22 14.25 -6.70
CA ARG A 159 0.64 14.93 -5.47
C ARG A 159 0.33 14.10 -4.22
N LEU A 160 -0.85 13.48 -4.11
CA LEU A 160 -1.19 12.62 -2.97
C LEU A 160 -0.31 11.37 -2.93
N ASN A 161 -0.10 10.73 -4.08
CA ASN A 161 0.73 9.52 -4.18
C ASN A 161 2.21 9.80 -3.88
N PHE A 162 2.72 10.96 -4.30
CA PHE A 162 4.07 11.41 -3.97
C PHE A 162 4.28 11.53 -2.46
N HIS A 163 3.34 12.19 -1.76
CA HIS A 163 3.41 12.31 -0.30
C HIS A 163 3.31 10.93 0.37
N SER A 164 2.41 10.06 -0.08
CA SER A 164 2.32 8.69 0.42
C SER A 164 3.63 7.92 0.26
N SER A 165 4.30 8.03 -0.89
CA SER A 165 5.60 7.41 -1.13
C SER A 165 6.71 7.98 -0.24
N LEU A 166 6.76 9.30 -0.06
CA LEU A 166 7.74 9.94 0.82
C LEU A 166 7.58 9.47 2.28
N PHE A 167 6.34 9.46 2.76
CA PHE A 167 6.02 9.02 4.12
C PHE A 167 6.24 7.52 4.32
N SER A 168 5.94 6.70 3.31
CA SER A 168 6.27 5.26 3.34
C SER A 168 7.78 5.02 3.37
N ALA A 169 8.56 5.79 2.61
CA ALA A 169 10.02 5.72 2.63
C ALA A 169 10.57 6.09 4.03
N MET A 170 10.05 7.15 4.65
CA MET A 170 10.38 7.49 6.03
C MET A 170 10.01 6.35 7.01
N GLY A 171 8.87 5.69 6.79
CA GLY A 171 8.46 4.55 7.60
C GLY A 171 9.41 3.35 7.54
N SER A 172 10.12 3.18 6.42
CA SER A 172 11.14 2.12 6.29
C SER A 172 12.38 2.33 7.17
N LEU A 173 12.59 3.55 7.70
CA LEU A 173 13.65 3.82 8.68
C LEU A 173 13.48 2.98 9.97
N SER A 174 12.25 2.58 10.29
CA SER A 174 11.94 1.71 11.43
C SER A 174 12.72 0.39 11.42
N VAL A 175 13.04 -0.16 10.24
CA VAL A 175 13.81 -1.40 10.08
C VAL A 175 15.28 -1.24 10.46
N PHE A 176 15.86 -0.08 10.16
CA PHE A 176 17.23 0.19 10.58
C PHE A 176 17.30 0.33 12.10
N LEU A 177 16.30 0.99 12.70
CA LEU A 177 16.20 1.12 14.15
C LEU A 177 15.96 -0.24 14.83
N SER A 178 15.14 -1.10 14.24
CA SER A 178 14.84 -2.42 14.81
C SER A 178 16.09 -3.29 14.91
N TYR A 179 17.07 -3.16 14.00
CA TYR A 179 18.32 -3.92 14.07
C TYR A 179 19.11 -3.63 15.34
N SER A 180 19.10 -2.38 15.83
CA SER A 180 19.76 -2.00 17.08
C SER A 180 19.08 -2.56 18.33
N PHE A 181 17.77 -2.83 18.25
CA PHE A 181 16.98 -3.36 19.38
C PHE A 181 16.73 -4.87 19.29
N TRP A 182 17.06 -5.50 18.16
CA TRP A 182 16.88 -6.93 17.95
C TRP A 182 17.97 -7.72 18.68
N ASN A 183 17.55 -8.49 19.69
CA ASN A 183 18.41 -9.45 20.35
C ASN A 183 17.63 -10.76 20.53
N LYS A 184 18.22 -11.86 20.04
CA LYS A 184 17.63 -13.21 20.10
C LYS A 184 17.56 -13.75 21.53
N GLU A 185 18.51 -13.35 22.39
CA GLU A 185 18.59 -13.82 23.77
C GLU A 185 17.69 -12.99 24.69
N ASN A 186 17.74 -11.66 24.54
CA ASN A 186 16.93 -10.71 25.31
C ASN A 186 15.81 -10.10 24.45
N PHE A 187 14.76 -10.87 24.21
CA PHE A 187 13.62 -10.49 23.36
C PHE A 187 12.77 -9.34 23.94
N TYR A 188 12.98 -8.94 25.21
CA TYR A 188 12.23 -7.88 25.90
C TYR A 188 12.43 -6.49 25.26
N SER A 189 13.66 -6.12 24.92
CA SER A 189 13.97 -4.82 24.30
C SER A 189 13.28 -4.67 22.94
N PHE A 190 13.27 -5.75 22.17
CA PHE A 190 12.56 -5.79 20.88
C PHE A 190 11.04 -5.70 21.05
N ARG A 191 10.46 -6.42 22.02
CA ARG A 191 9.03 -6.30 22.35
C ARG A 191 8.64 -4.87 22.72
N LEU A 192 9.44 -4.21 23.55
CA LEU A 192 9.18 -2.83 23.95
C LEU A 192 9.22 -1.90 22.73
N PHE A 193 10.19 -2.07 21.84
CA PHE A 193 10.26 -1.35 20.57
C PHE A 193 9.03 -1.61 19.69
N CYS A 194 8.57 -2.85 19.55
CA CYS A 194 7.34 -3.16 18.81
C CYS A 194 6.10 -2.52 19.44
N VAL A 195 6.02 -2.44 20.77
CA VAL A 195 4.94 -1.74 21.50
C VAL A 195 4.98 -0.24 21.24
N THR A 196 6.15 0.39 21.22
CA THR A 196 6.25 1.83 20.91
C THR A 196 5.84 2.12 19.46
N LEU A 197 6.24 1.27 18.50
CA LEU A 197 5.79 1.42 17.11
C LEU A 197 4.28 1.20 16.95
N ALA A 198 3.71 0.19 17.62
CA ALA A 198 2.28 -0.09 17.56
C ALA A 198 1.45 1.04 18.17
N THR A 199 1.86 1.58 19.31
CA THR A 199 1.18 2.72 19.95
C THR A 199 1.29 3.98 19.09
N LEU A 200 2.45 4.24 18.49
CA LEU A 200 2.64 5.34 17.53
C LEU A 200 1.71 5.21 16.32
N SER A 201 1.63 4.01 15.72
CA SER A 201 0.77 3.73 14.58
C SER A 201 -0.72 3.85 14.94
N MET A 202 -1.13 3.27 16.07
CA MET A 202 -2.50 3.34 16.58
C MET A 202 -2.96 4.78 16.82
N LEU A 203 -2.14 5.59 17.50
CA LEU A 203 -2.43 7.01 17.73
C LEU A 203 -2.41 7.80 16.42
N GLY A 204 -1.47 7.49 15.53
CA GLY A 204 -1.33 8.06 14.21
C GLY A 204 -2.60 7.92 13.36
N PHE A 205 -3.06 6.68 13.17
CA PHE A 205 -4.32 6.38 12.47
C PHE A 205 -5.52 7.08 13.12
N PHE A 206 -5.63 6.99 14.44
CA PHE A 206 -6.76 7.59 15.15
C PHE A 206 -6.82 9.11 15.00
N VAL A 207 -5.69 9.80 15.13
CA VAL A 207 -5.60 11.27 15.02
C VAL A 207 -5.76 11.71 13.57
N VAL A 208 -5.02 11.12 12.63
CA VAL A 208 -5.04 11.54 11.22
C VAL A 208 -6.38 11.26 10.57
N SER A 209 -6.98 10.09 10.78
CA SER A 209 -8.32 9.79 10.23
C SER A 209 -9.39 10.73 10.81
N ARG A 210 -9.31 11.10 12.10
CA ARG A 210 -10.23 12.09 12.71
C ARG A 210 -10.02 13.50 12.16
N LEU A 211 -8.77 13.92 11.96
CA LEU A 211 -8.46 15.22 11.36
C LEU A 211 -8.96 15.30 9.91
N LEU A 212 -8.77 14.24 9.12
CA LEU A 212 -9.26 14.18 7.74
C LEU A 212 -10.80 14.23 7.71
N ARG A 213 -11.46 13.48 8.60
CA ARG A 213 -12.92 13.47 8.73
C ARG A 213 -13.47 14.86 9.07
N HIS A 214 -12.90 15.52 10.09
CA HIS A 214 -13.33 16.85 10.50
C HIS A 214 -13.10 17.90 9.42
N ARG A 215 -11.98 17.82 8.69
CA ARG A 215 -11.70 18.70 7.53
C ARG A 215 -12.73 18.51 6.43
N PHE A 216 -13.11 17.27 6.13
CA PHE A 216 -14.12 16.96 5.12
C PHE A 216 -15.50 17.46 5.54
N GLN A 217 -15.92 17.18 6.78
CA GLN A 217 -17.20 17.66 7.32
C GLN A 217 -17.29 19.20 7.27
N ASN A 218 -16.21 19.89 7.67
CA ASN A 218 -16.14 21.35 7.63
C ASN A 218 -16.05 21.94 6.21
N LYS A 219 -15.65 21.17 5.19
CA LYS A 219 -15.68 21.60 3.78
C LYS A 219 -17.02 21.30 3.10
N VAL A 220 -17.73 20.26 3.55
CA VAL A 220 -19.06 19.90 3.02
C VAL A 220 -20.15 20.86 3.54
N GLN A 221 -20.00 21.38 4.76
CA GLN A 221 -20.94 22.35 5.36
C GLN A 221 -21.05 23.69 4.60
N PRO A 222 -19.96 24.34 4.13
CA PRO A 222 -20.07 25.53 3.29
C PRO A 222 -20.59 25.22 1.88
N CYS A 223 -20.30 24.04 1.31
CA CYS A 223 -20.77 23.66 -0.04
C CYS A 223 -22.31 23.48 -0.12
N LYS A 224 -22.96 23.13 1.01
CA LYS A 224 -24.43 23.12 1.14
C LYS A 224 -25.04 24.54 1.13
N ASN A 225 -24.31 25.55 1.57
CA ASN A 225 -24.79 26.94 1.61
C ASN A 225 -24.34 27.74 0.36
N GLU A 226 -23.23 27.37 -0.28
CA GLU A 226 -22.71 28.03 -1.50
C GLU A 226 -23.40 27.56 -2.79
N SER A 227 -24.20 26.49 -2.76
CA SER A 227 -24.97 26.03 -3.94
C SER A 227 -26.12 26.97 -4.34
N GLN A 228 -26.42 27.99 -3.54
CA GLN A 228 -27.34 29.11 -3.83
C GLN A 228 -26.63 30.43 -4.19
N ALA A 229 -25.30 30.49 -4.17
CA ALA A 229 -24.54 31.71 -4.45
C ALA A 229 -23.24 31.42 -5.20
N LEU A 230 -23.33 30.82 -6.40
CA LEU A 230 -22.21 30.84 -7.35
C LEU A 230 -22.72 30.89 -8.80
N THR A 231 -23.59 31.87 -9.03
CA THR A 231 -23.79 32.48 -10.36
C THR A 231 -23.20 33.89 -10.37
N ASP A 232 -22.14 34.16 -9.58
CA ASP A 232 -21.41 35.43 -9.62
C ASP A 232 -20.06 35.29 -8.91
N LYS A 233 -19.07 34.72 -9.61
CA LYS A 233 -17.64 35.10 -9.54
C LYS A 233 -16.79 34.25 -10.48
N ILE A 234 -17.14 34.35 -11.77
CA ILE A 234 -16.19 34.10 -12.87
C ILE A 234 -15.55 35.44 -13.19
N THR A 235 -14.68 35.94 -12.32
CA THR A 235 -13.68 36.96 -12.69
C THR A 235 -12.65 37.13 -11.58
N GLY A 236 -11.40 36.77 -11.89
CA GLY A 236 -10.23 37.21 -11.15
C GLY A 236 -9.72 36.24 -10.09
N PHE A 237 -8.81 35.34 -10.47
CA PHE A 237 -7.55 35.07 -9.75
C PHE A 237 -6.57 34.27 -10.63
N VAL A 238 -6.21 34.87 -11.78
CA VAL A 238 -5.05 34.49 -12.63
C VAL A 238 -3.80 35.30 -12.21
N LYS A 239 -3.75 35.84 -10.98
CA LYS A 239 -2.59 36.56 -10.46
C LYS A 239 -2.22 35.97 -9.11
N ILE A 240 -1.20 35.12 -9.11
CA ILE A 240 -0.05 35.07 -8.20
C ILE A 240 0.71 33.78 -8.56
N ALA A 241 1.38 33.86 -9.70
CA ALA A 241 2.53 33.05 -10.05
C ALA A 241 3.65 34.05 -10.32
N ASN A 242 4.49 34.30 -9.30
CA ASN A 242 5.93 34.41 -9.44
C ASN A 242 6.59 34.75 -8.10
N ASN A 243 7.63 33.97 -7.84
CA ASN A 243 8.79 34.21 -6.98
C ASN A 243 8.55 34.49 -5.50
N LEU A 244 8.98 33.53 -4.67
CA LEU A 244 10.16 33.78 -3.85
C LEU A 244 10.86 32.45 -3.56
N GLY A 245 12.06 32.30 -4.10
CA GLY A 245 13.00 31.27 -3.70
C GLY A 245 13.60 31.58 -2.34
N LEU A 246 13.91 30.52 -1.60
CA LEU A 246 14.96 30.52 -0.60
C LEU A 246 15.63 29.15 -0.67
N GLU A 247 16.66 29.10 -1.50
CA GLU A 247 17.74 28.12 -1.41
C GLU A 247 18.62 28.41 -0.18
N ASN A 248 19.41 27.40 0.19
CA ASN A 248 20.50 27.39 1.15
C ASN A 248 20.17 26.88 2.56
N LEU A 249 19.90 25.57 2.67
CA LEU A 249 20.33 24.79 3.84
C LEU A 249 20.41 23.26 3.57
N SER A 250 21.06 22.82 2.47
CA SER A 250 21.16 21.37 2.18
C SER A 250 22.40 20.93 1.39
N SER A 251 23.42 21.78 1.23
CA SER A 251 24.56 21.45 0.35
C SER A 251 25.79 20.84 1.04
N ALA A 252 25.86 20.82 2.38
CA ALA A 252 27.05 20.32 3.08
C ALA A 252 26.91 18.87 3.61
N LEU A 253 25.69 18.36 3.81
CA LEU A 253 25.48 16.99 4.35
C LEU A 253 25.27 15.91 3.27
N SER A 254 24.99 16.33 2.03
CA SER A 254 24.63 15.43 0.92
C SER A 254 25.84 14.82 0.20
N PHE A 255 26.99 15.48 0.22
CA PHE A 255 28.15 15.09 -0.62
C PHE A 255 28.96 13.92 -0.05
N VAL A 256 29.03 13.76 1.27
CA VAL A 256 29.79 12.67 1.90
C VAL A 256 29.00 11.34 1.86
N CYS A 257 27.67 11.42 1.83
CA CYS A 257 26.80 10.24 1.71
C CYS A 257 26.70 9.72 0.26
N PHE A 258 26.90 10.59 -0.73
CA PHE A 258 26.73 10.26 -2.15
C PHE A 258 27.84 9.34 -2.68
N TYR A 259 29.10 9.55 -2.28
CA TYR A 259 30.24 8.82 -2.87
C TYR A 259 30.41 7.39 -2.34
N TYR A 260 30.03 7.11 -1.08
CA TYR A 260 30.11 5.76 -0.51
C TYR A 260 28.91 4.87 -0.89
N CYS A 261 27.78 5.45 -1.29
CA CYS A 261 26.59 4.69 -1.70
C CYS A 261 26.65 4.21 -3.16
N ILE A 262 27.18 5.00 -4.10
CA ILE A 262 27.06 4.75 -5.55
C ILE A 262 27.67 3.42 -6.02
N ALA A 263 28.81 3.00 -5.47
CA ALA A 263 29.48 1.76 -5.92
C ALA A 263 28.74 0.46 -5.52
N LEU A 264 27.81 0.52 -4.56
CA LEU A 264 26.93 -0.60 -4.17
C LEU A 264 25.46 -0.38 -4.62
N PHE A 265 25.08 0.85 -5.00
CA PHE A 265 23.70 1.24 -5.34
C PHE A 265 23.30 0.93 -6.78
N ASP A 266 24.19 1.05 -7.76
CA ASP A 266 23.78 1.14 -9.17
C ASP A 266 23.04 -0.10 -9.71
N SER A 267 23.29 -1.29 -9.15
CA SER A 267 22.59 -2.52 -9.57
C SER A 267 21.33 -2.81 -8.74
N LEU A 268 21.36 -2.56 -7.43
CA LEU A 268 20.30 -2.93 -6.47
C LEU A 268 19.19 -1.88 -6.39
N HIS A 269 19.53 -0.59 -6.45
CA HIS A 269 18.52 0.47 -6.48
C HIS A 269 17.83 0.58 -7.84
N SER A 270 18.53 0.37 -8.95
CA SER A 270 17.88 0.36 -10.27
C SER A 270 16.80 -0.73 -10.34
N ASN A 271 17.08 -1.93 -9.84
CA ASN A 271 16.06 -2.99 -9.78
C ASN A 271 14.92 -2.70 -8.80
N ARG A 272 15.20 -2.26 -7.56
CA ARG A 272 14.11 -1.97 -6.62
C ARG A 272 13.27 -0.77 -7.07
N VAL A 273 13.89 0.32 -7.54
CA VAL A 273 13.18 1.52 -8.02
C VAL A 273 12.38 1.21 -9.27
N PHE A 274 12.92 0.42 -10.20
CA PHE A 274 12.19 0.01 -11.40
C PHE A 274 11.00 -0.89 -11.06
N THR A 275 11.22 -1.96 -10.27
CA THR A 275 10.15 -2.90 -9.92
C THR A 275 9.09 -2.24 -9.03
N GLU A 276 9.49 -1.50 -8.00
CA GLU A 276 8.56 -0.78 -7.11
C GLU A 276 7.85 0.38 -7.82
N GLY A 277 8.55 1.09 -8.71
CA GLY A 277 7.97 2.12 -9.57
C GLY A 277 6.90 1.55 -10.50
N THR A 278 7.17 0.40 -11.13
CA THR A 278 6.21 -0.23 -12.03
C THR A 278 5.02 -0.83 -11.28
N CYS A 279 5.22 -1.38 -10.08
CA CYS A 279 4.12 -1.77 -9.19
C CYS A 279 3.25 -0.58 -8.76
N LYS A 280 3.84 0.59 -8.50
CA LYS A 280 3.06 1.80 -8.18
C LYS A 280 2.29 2.34 -9.38
N LEU A 281 2.80 2.18 -10.60
CA LEU A 281 2.08 2.52 -11.83
C LEU A 281 0.85 1.62 -12.03
N LEU A 282 0.92 0.35 -11.61
CA LEU A 282 -0.22 -0.57 -11.71
C LEU A 282 -1.44 -0.03 -10.96
N ASN A 283 -1.26 0.55 -9.77
CA ASN A 283 -2.37 1.14 -9.02
C ASN A 283 -3.06 2.25 -9.81
N LEU A 284 -2.32 3.09 -10.54
CA LEU A 284 -2.89 4.13 -11.40
C LEU A 284 -3.70 3.54 -12.55
N VAL A 285 -3.19 2.49 -13.18
CA VAL A 285 -3.90 1.79 -14.27
C VAL A 285 -5.19 1.14 -13.76
N ILE A 286 -5.16 0.52 -12.58
CA ILE A 286 -6.37 -0.04 -11.97
C ILE A 286 -7.40 1.07 -11.71
N THR A 287 -6.98 2.25 -11.24
CA THR A 287 -7.93 3.37 -11.09
C THR A 287 -8.55 3.81 -12.41
N ASP A 288 -7.78 3.83 -13.50
CA ASP A 288 -8.33 4.21 -14.81
C ASP A 288 -9.25 3.09 -15.38
N LEU A 289 -8.99 1.82 -15.07
CA LEU A 289 -9.89 0.69 -15.39
C LEU A 289 -11.21 0.74 -14.59
N VAL A 290 -11.16 1.16 -13.33
CA VAL A 290 -12.37 1.42 -12.52
C VAL A 290 -13.23 2.49 -13.19
N ASP A 291 -12.60 3.52 -13.75
CA ASP A 291 -13.29 4.61 -14.44
C ASP A 291 -13.91 4.13 -15.75
N GLU A 292 -13.22 3.25 -16.49
CA GLU A 292 -13.76 2.60 -17.70
C GLU A 292 -14.93 1.65 -17.38
N ASP A 293 -14.80 0.79 -16.36
CA ASP A 293 -15.86 -0.14 -15.92
C ASP A 293 -17.14 0.63 -15.54
N PHE A 294 -16.99 1.74 -14.81
CA PHE A 294 -18.11 2.60 -14.43
C PHE A 294 -18.88 3.14 -15.65
N VAL A 295 -18.15 3.64 -16.66
CA VAL A 295 -18.75 4.23 -17.86
C VAL A 295 -19.36 3.17 -18.78
N LEU A 296 -18.64 2.07 -19.05
CA LEU A 296 -19.10 1.02 -19.95
C LEU A 296 -20.29 0.25 -19.39
N ASN A 297 -20.24 -0.11 -18.10
CA ASN A 297 -21.29 -0.91 -17.47
C ASN A 297 -22.41 -0.06 -16.85
N ARG A 298 -22.41 1.27 -17.07
CA ARG A 298 -23.39 2.25 -16.56
C ARG A 298 -23.74 1.99 -15.08
N ARG A 299 -22.73 1.67 -14.28
CA ARG A 299 -22.94 1.34 -12.87
C ARG A 299 -23.33 2.59 -12.12
N GLN A 300 -24.25 2.45 -11.15
CA GLN A 300 -24.65 3.56 -10.28
C GLN A 300 -23.47 4.06 -9.44
N GLN A 301 -22.51 3.20 -9.11
CA GLN A 301 -21.31 3.52 -8.34
C GLN A 301 -20.08 2.75 -8.87
N ALA A 302 -18.90 3.35 -8.72
CA ALA A 302 -17.63 2.72 -9.11
C ALA A 302 -17.23 1.63 -8.09
N ALA A 303 -17.05 0.40 -8.54
CA ALA A 303 -16.66 -0.75 -7.72
C ALA A 303 -15.13 -0.80 -7.52
N SER A 304 -14.57 0.27 -6.95
CA SER A 304 -13.13 0.47 -6.86
C SER A 304 -12.44 -0.57 -5.97
N ALA A 305 -12.93 -0.82 -4.75
CA ALA A 305 -12.29 -1.76 -3.83
C ALA A 305 -12.41 -3.21 -4.32
N LEU A 306 -13.53 -3.57 -4.97
CA LEU A 306 -13.69 -4.87 -5.61
C LEU A 306 -12.68 -5.08 -6.75
N LEU A 307 -12.49 -4.08 -7.63
CA LEU A 307 -11.53 -4.19 -8.74
C LEU A 307 -10.09 -4.29 -8.23
N PHE A 308 -9.71 -3.49 -7.23
CA PHE A 308 -8.40 -3.65 -6.56
C PHE A 308 -8.25 -5.04 -5.92
N GLY A 309 -9.31 -5.57 -5.29
CA GLY A 309 -9.31 -6.90 -4.70
C GLY A 309 -9.20 -8.03 -5.73
N MET A 310 -9.87 -7.92 -6.88
CA MET A 310 -9.78 -8.91 -7.95
C MET A 310 -8.39 -8.97 -8.58
N VAL A 311 -7.68 -7.83 -8.67
CA VAL A 311 -6.29 -7.82 -9.15
C VAL A 311 -5.38 -8.53 -8.16
N ALA A 312 -5.61 -8.36 -6.85
CA ALA A 312 -4.84 -9.02 -5.81
C ALA A 312 -4.93 -10.56 -5.86
N LEU A 313 -6.06 -11.11 -6.33
CA LEU A 313 -6.23 -12.56 -6.53
C LEU A 313 -5.25 -13.14 -7.56
N VAL A 314 -4.76 -12.33 -8.50
CA VAL A 314 -3.75 -12.73 -9.49
C VAL A 314 -2.34 -12.37 -9.01
N THR A 315 -2.15 -11.19 -8.43
CA THR A 315 -0.81 -10.69 -8.08
C THR A 315 -0.23 -11.35 -6.84
N LYS A 316 -1.03 -11.66 -5.81
CA LYS A 316 -0.54 -12.24 -4.55
C LYS A 316 -0.02 -13.68 -4.71
N PRO A 317 -0.69 -14.60 -5.43
CA PRO A 317 -0.09 -15.90 -5.75
C PRO A 317 1.24 -15.76 -6.50
N GLY A 318 1.32 -14.80 -7.44
CA GLY A 318 2.56 -14.50 -8.14
C GLY A 318 3.70 -14.06 -7.20
N GLN A 319 3.38 -13.25 -6.18
CA GLN A 319 4.35 -12.87 -5.13
C GLN A 319 4.80 -14.08 -4.30
N THR A 320 3.91 -15.03 -4.01
CA THR A 320 4.27 -16.27 -3.29
C THR A 320 5.11 -17.22 -4.13
N PHE A 321 4.88 -17.29 -5.44
CA PHE A 321 5.71 -18.10 -6.34
C PHE A 321 7.09 -17.49 -6.57
N ALA A 322 7.26 -16.17 -6.42
CA ALA A 322 8.53 -15.50 -6.72
C ALA A 322 9.72 -16.03 -5.89
N PRO A 323 9.62 -16.21 -4.56
CA PRO A 323 10.68 -16.86 -3.78
C PRO A 323 10.95 -18.30 -4.22
N LEU A 324 9.92 -19.11 -4.51
CA LEU A 324 10.07 -20.51 -4.91
C LEU A 324 10.78 -20.66 -6.25
N ILE A 325 10.36 -19.86 -7.24
CA ILE A 325 11.03 -19.78 -8.55
C ILE A 325 12.45 -19.27 -8.36
N GLY A 326 12.66 -18.29 -7.48
CA GLY A 326 13.99 -17.76 -7.16
C GLY A 326 14.92 -18.84 -6.57
N THR A 327 14.48 -19.58 -5.56
CA THR A 327 15.29 -20.64 -4.95
C THR A 327 15.55 -21.78 -5.92
N TRP A 328 14.57 -22.14 -6.75
CA TRP A 328 14.73 -23.13 -7.80
C TRP A 328 15.74 -22.68 -8.86
N LEU A 329 15.66 -21.43 -9.32
CA LEU A 329 16.59 -20.84 -10.29
C LEU A 329 18.02 -20.75 -9.73
N LEU A 330 18.16 -20.43 -8.44
CA LEU A 330 19.46 -20.44 -7.75
C LEU A 330 20.04 -21.85 -7.69
N CYS A 331 19.22 -22.86 -7.36
CA CYS A 331 19.61 -24.27 -7.37
C CYS A 331 20.04 -24.71 -8.77
N LEU A 332 19.32 -24.31 -9.83
CA LEU A 332 19.70 -24.59 -11.22
C LEU A 332 21.04 -23.97 -11.61
N TYR A 333 21.33 -22.72 -11.21
CA TYR A 333 22.56 -22.04 -11.60
C TYR A 333 23.79 -22.45 -10.79
N THR A 334 23.59 -22.79 -9.51
CA THR A 334 24.70 -22.96 -8.55
C THR A 334 24.81 -24.38 -8.01
N GLY A 335 23.80 -25.23 -8.22
CA GLY A 335 23.69 -26.54 -7.58
C GLY A 335 23.43 -26.49 -6.07
N TYR A 336 23.23 -25.29 -5.51
CA TYR A 336 23.03 -25.08 -4.07
C TYR A 336 21.55 -25.10 -3.71
N ASP A 337 21.12 -26.13 -3.00
CA ASP A 337 19.79 -26.13 -2.36
C ASP A 337 19.87 -25.45 -0.98
N ILE A 338 19.04 -24.42 -0.80
CA ILE A 338 18.95 -23.64 0.44
C ILE A 338 18.24 -24.49 1.53
N PHE A 339 17.43 -25.47 1.14
CA PHE A 339 16.59 -26.28 2.04
C PHE A 339 17.22 -27.61 2.43
N GLU A 340 18.09 -28.19 1.60
CA GLU A 340 18.80 -29.44 1.88
C GLU A 340 20.27 -29.20 2.26
N ARG A 341 20.51 -28.69 3.47
CA ARG A 341 21.89 -28.53 3.97
C ARG A 341 22.62 -29.86 4.24
N ASN A 342 21.96 -31.03 4.24
CA ASN A 342 22.54 -32.28 4.75
C ASN A 342 22.17 -33.59 3.99
N SER A 343 21.44 -33.57 2.88
CA SER A 343 21.06 -34.82 2.19
C SER A 343 21.82 -34.95 0.89
N MET A 344 22.80 -35.86 0.84
CA MET A 344 23.44 -36.31 -0.40
C MET A 344 22.50 -37.23 -1.19
N ALA A 345 21.29 -36.78 -1.53
CA ALA A 345 20.33 -37.57 -2.28
C ALA A 345 19.69 -36.73 -3.38
N GLU A 346 20.15 -36.99 -4.60
CA GLU A 346 19.57 -36.56 -5.87
C GLU A 346 19.59 -35.05 -6.17
N ALA A 347 20.76 -34.60 -6.65
CA ALA A 347 20.83 -33.44 -7.51
C ALA A 347 19.77 -33.55 -8.63
N PRO A 348 19.01 -32.47 -8.93
CA PRO A 348 18.08 -32.49 -10.04
C PRO A 348 18.82 -32.86 -11.34
N ILE A 349 18.12 -33.58 -12.22
CA ILE A 349 18.57 -34.23 -13.48
C ILE A 349 19.29 -33.28 -14.48
N ALA A 350 19.48 -32.01 -14.15
CA ALA A 350 20.13 -30.99 -14.96
C ALA A 350 21.12 -30.12 -14.15
N ALA A 351 22.01 -30.72 -13.34
CA ALA A 351 23.12 -29.98 -12.77
C ALA A 351 24.09 -29.50 -13.88
N PRO A 352 24.43 -28.21 -13.97
CA PRO A 352 25.35 -27.71 -14.99
C PRO A 352 26.76 -28.28 -14.78
N ALA A 353 27.44 -28.63 -15.88
CA ALA A 353 28.78 -29.25 -15.88
C ALA A 353 29.87 -28.39 -15.19
N VAL A 354 29.63 -27.09 -15.01
CA VAL A 354 30.46 -26.19 -14.19
C VAL A 354 29.52 -25.34 -13.32
N PRO A 355 29.45 -25.58 -12.00
CA PRO A 355 28.61 -24.78 -11.11
C PRO A 355 29.15 -23.35 -11.02
N VAL A 356 28.27 -22.38 -11.26
CA VAL A 356 28.59 -20.96 -11.13
C VAL A 356 28.77 -20.63 -9.64
N PRO A 357 29.78 -19.82 -9.23
CA PRO A 357 29.94 -19.43 -7.84
C PRO A 357 28.66 -18.81 -7.26
N LEU A 358 28.29 -19.17 -6.03
CA LEU A 358 27.04 -18.74 -5.39
C LEU A 358 26.82 -17.23 -5.45
N ARG A 359 27.88 -16.43 -5.26
CA ARG A 359 27.86 -14.96 -5.36
C ARG A 359 27.37 -14.49 -6.73
N GLN A 360 27.83 -15.15 -7.79
CA GLN A 360 27.46 -14.84 -9.17
C GLN A 360 26.03 -15.32 -9.48
N GLY A 361 25.61 -16.47 -8.94
CA GLY A 361 24.21 -16.93 -9.01
C GLY A 361 23.23 -15.94 -8.35
N CYS A 362 23.56 -15.45 -7.15
CA CYS A 362 22.80 -14.40 -6.47
C CYS A 362 22.78 -13.10 -7.28
N PHE A 363 23.90 -12.73 -7.93
CA PHE A 363 23.94 -11.56 -8.80
C PHE A 363 23.01 -11.71 -10.01
N TYR A 364 23.03 -12.84 -10.72
CA TYR A 364 22.09 -13.09 -11.81
C TYR A 364 20.64 -13.05 -11.34
N LEU A 365 20.34 -13.64 -10.19
CA LEU A 365 18.98 -13.66 -9.66
C LEU A 365 18.48 -12.28 -9.25
N LEU A 366 19.33 -11.47 -8.61
CA LEU A 366 18.99 -10.13 -8.16
C LEU A 366 19.00 -9.10 -9.28
N VAL A 367 19.72 -9.35 -10.38
CA VAL A 367 19.90 -8.39 -11.49
C VAL A 367 19.08 -8.77 -12.73
N PHE A 368 19.31 -9.97 -13.27
CA PHE A 368 18.76 -10.37 -14.55
C PHE A 368 17.27 -10.71 -14.49
N VAL A 369 16.82 -11.35 -13.41
CA VAL A 369 15.40 -11.74 -13.26
C VAL A 369 14.49 -10.51 -13.21
N PRO A 370 14.74 -9.48 -12.36
CA PRO A 370 13.88 -8.31 -12.32
C PRO A 370 13.93 -7.48 -13.61
N ILE A 371 15.09 -7.37 -14.28
CA ILE A 371 15.20 -6.72 -15.60
C ILE A 371 14.38 -7.46 -16.66
N SER A 372 14.40 -8.79 -16.65
CA SER A 372 13.60 -9.59 -17.58
C SER A 372 12.10 -9.41 -17.34
N CYS A 373 11.67 -9.45 -16.07
CA CYS A 373 10.29 -9.16 -15.68
C CYS A 373 9.86 -7.74 -16.07
N ALA A 374 10.74 -6.77 -15.87
CA ALA A 374 10.57 -5.37 -16.24
C ALA A 374 10.33 -5.17 -17.73
N LEU A 375 11.18 -5.79 -18.57
CA LEU A 375 11.05 -5.71 -20.02
C LEU A 375 9.77 -6.38 -20.50
N LEU A 376 9.44 -7.57 -19.97
CA LEU A 376 8.17 -8.24 -20.26
C LEU A 376 6.99 -7.35 -19.87
N GLN A 377 7.03 -6.73 -18.69
CA GLN A 377 5.99 -5.83 -18.23
C GLN A 377 5.85 -4.62 -19.17
N LEU A 378 6.94 -3.97 -19.58
CA LEU A 378 6.90 -2.87 -20.55
C LEU A 378 6.34 -3.31 -21.91
N LEU A 379 6.73 -4.50 -22.40
CA LEU A 379 6.20 -5.06 -23.64
C LEU A 379 4.69 -5.33 -23.55
N THR A 380 4.21 -5.90 -22.44
CA THR A 380 2.78 -6.08 -22.22
C THR A 380 2.06 -4.74 -22.12
N TRP A 381 2.67 -3.75 -21.45
CA TRP A 381 2.12 -2.40 -21.32
C TRP A 381 2.06 -1.65 -22.64
N SER A 382 2.94 -1.95 -23.61
CA SER A 382 2.85 -1.40 -24.97
C SER A 382 1.54 -1.76 -25.70
N ARG A 383 0.85 -2.82 -25.24
CA ARG A 383 -0.45 -3.25 -25.75
C ARG A 383 -1.65 -2.68 -24.97
N PHE A 384 -1.41 -1.92 -23.91
CA PHE A 384 -2.47 -1.33 -23.12
C PHE A 384 -3.21 -0.26 -23.94
N THR A 385 -4.53 -0.38 -24.09
CA THR A 385 -5.29 0.44 -25.06
C THR A 385 -5.91 1.71 -24.47
N LEU A 386 -5.85 1.89 -23.15
CA LEU A 386 -6.52 2.96 -22.43
C LEU A 386 -5.60 4.19 -22.24
N HIS A 387 -5.24 4.83 -23.34
CA HIS A 387 -4.35 6.01 -23.31
C HIS A 387 -4.83 7.11 -24.27
N GLY A 388 -4.32 8.34 -24.07
CA GLY A 388 -4.59 9.49 -24.94
C GLY A 388 -6.07 9.85 -25.03
N ARG A 389 -6.61 9.96 -26.26
CA ARG A 389 -7.99 10.40 -26.53
C ARG A 389 -9.05 9.50 -25.91
N ARG A 390 -8.83 8.17 -25.87
CA ARG A 390 -9.80 7.22 -25.30
C ARG A 390 -9.96 7.41 -23.80
N LEU A 391 -8.84 7.59 -23.09
CA LEU A 391 -8.83 7.88 -21.66
C LEU A 391 -9.48 9.23 -21.36
N GLN A 392 -9.20 10.26 -22.17
CA GLN A 392 -9.85 11.57 -22.05
C GLN A 392 -11.37 11.46 -22.21
N ASN A 393 -11.85 10.72 -23.21
CA ASN A 393 -13.29 10.51 -23.43
C ASN A 393 -13.97 9.80 -22.24
N ILE A 394 -13.34 8.79 -21.65
CA ILE A 394 -13.89 8.10 -20.48
C ILE A 394 -13.92 9.04 -19.26
N LYS A 395 -12.87 9.84 -19.07
CA LYS A 395 -12.81 10.83 -17.97
C LYS A 395 -13.86 11.92 -18.14
N THR A 396 -14.09 12.43 -19.35
CA THR A 396 -15.14 13.43 -19.61
C THR A 396 -16.54 12.84 -19.43
N LEU A 397 -16.79 11.61 -19.89
CA LEU A 397 -18.06 10.91 -19.67
C LEU A 397 -18.36 10.69 -18.19
N ARG A 398 -17.35 10.32 -17.39
CA ARG A 398 -17.49 10.16 -15.94
C ARG A 398 -17.79 11.50 -15.25
N GLN A 399 -17.06 12.56 -15.62
CA GLN A 399 -17.31 13.91 -15.10
C GLN A 399 -18.71 14.41 -15.49
N GLY A 400 -19.15 14.14 -16.72
CA GLY A 400 -20.49 14.46 -17.21
C GLY A 400 -21.58 13.70 -16.47
N ALA A 401 -21.40 12.41 -16.19
CA ALA A 401 -22.34 11.62 -15.39
C ALA A 401 -22.47 12.15 -13.95
N GLN A 402 -21.37 12.60 -13.33
CA GLN A 402 -21.43 13.29 -12.03
C GLN A 402 -22.14 14.64 -12.11
N HIS A 403 -22.02 15.37 -13.23
CA HIS A 403 -22.61 16.70 -13.42
C HIS A 403 -24.13 16.62 -13.72
N SER A 404 -24.56 15.71 -14.58
CA SER A 404 -26.00 15.44 -14.81
C SER A 404 -26.70 14.98 -13.53
N HIS A 405 -26.02 14.16 -12.72
CA HIS A 405 -26.48 13.75 -11.40
C HIS A 405 -26.55 14.92 -10.39
N LEU A 406 -25.88 16.05 -10.66
CA LEU A 406 -25.97 17.27 -9.84
C LEU A 406 -27.12 18.20 -10.29
N ILE A 407 -27.53 18.12 -11.56
CA ILE A 407 -28.62 18.91 -12.15
C ILE A 407 -29.98 18.30 -11.82
N ASP A 408 -30.13 16.98 -11.86
CA ASP A 408 -31.38 16.29 -11.49
C ASP A 408 -31.77 16.51 -10.01
N VAL A 409 -30.79 16.71 -9.13
CA VAL A 409 -31.00 17.04 -7.72
C VAL A 409 -31.43 18.50 -7.50
N LYS A 410 -31.22 19.38 -8.49
CA LYS A 410 -31.69 20.78 -8.45
C LYS A 410 -33.11 20.96 -9.00
N ALA A 411 -33.65 19.96 -9.68
CA ALA A 411 -34.96 19.99 -10.34
C ALA A 411 -36.08 19.32 -9.50
N ILE A 412 -35.74 18.79 -8.32
CA ILE A 412 -36.66 18.30 -7.28
C ILE A 412 -36.52 19.22 -6.07
#